data_AF-A0A8H6S2Y8-F1
#
_entry.id   AF-A0A8H6S2Y8-F1
#
_cell.length_a   1.000
_cell.length_b   1.000
_cell.length_c   1.000
_cell.angle_alpha   90.00
_cell.angle_beta   90.00
_cell.angle_gamma   90.00
#
_symmetry.space_group_name_H-M   'P 1'
#
loop_
_entity.id
_entity.type
_entity.pdbx_description
1 polymer ?
#
loop_
_entity_poly.entity_id
_entity_poly.type
_entity_poly.pdbx_seq_one_letter_code
_entity_poly.pdbx_strand_id
1 'polypeptide(L)'
;MPSEAFSSKKSDTGELPTPLDTLLRHLNSYDIKTFYVRFGHTVVSTCDYCHSFNDFAVFALPSALLSYIWTAAIVGLVTINDSGHERYRTLAVAAIAGSFFAEAYYIATTPIEVPKGDKEVFWWHDSLLLLRQLLFLVVPILIHLLPERPLSPLSNPTIGATRLAEQTLLRMQLLRLTRGAIMRIPVLRTRATEWWDGDARDGKWVREDKAVQDLARQLGSGFDDEGGSDVEDVKAAPLRTNARNAVTTLRTAFHPSDFWKLPPSS
;
A
#
# COMPACT_ATOMS: atom_id res chain seq x y z
N MET A 1 -16.59 26.16 -14.24
CA MET A 1 -15.62 27.26 -14.41
C MET A 1 -16.31 28.35 -15.19
N PRO A 2 -16.58 29.52 -14.58
CA PRO A 2 -17.27 30.63 -15.24
C PRO A 2 -16.32 31.25 -16.28
N SER A 3 -16.73 31.19 -17.55
CA SER A 3 -16.10 31.88 -18.66
C SER A 3 -16.42 33.36 -18.57
N GLU A 4 -15.54 34.15 -17.96
CA GLU A 4 -15.66 35.60 -18.01
C GLU A 4 -15.45 36.07 -19.45
N ALA A 5 -16.54 36.59 -20.04
CA ALA A 5 -16.55 37.22 -21.33
C ALA A 5 -15.67 38.47 -21.27
N PHE A 6 -14.47 38.37 -21.86
CA PHE A 6 -13.56 39.50 -22.02
C PHE A 6 -14.19 40.50 -22.99
N SER A 7 -14.93 41.46 -22.43
CA SER A 7 -15.55 42.55 -23.16
C SER A 7 -14.46 43.44 -23.74
N SER A 8 -14.21 43.25 -25.04
CA SER A 8 -13.30 44.08 -25.85
C SER A 8 -13.89 45.49 -26.01
N LYS A 9 -13.78 46.32 -24.97
CA LYS A 9 -13.91 47.77 -25.11
C LYS A 9 -12.75 48.26 -25.98
N LYS A 10 -13.05 48.63 -27.22
CA LYS A 10 -12.16 49.41 -28.07
C LYS A 10 -11.80 50.70 -27.32
N SER A 11 -10.54 50.83 -26.93
CA SER A 11 -10.00 52.08 -26.42
C SER A 11 -9.77 53.01 -27.62
N ASP A 12 -10.49 54.13 -27.67
CA ASP A 12 -10.39 55.14 -28.74
C ASP A 12 -9.11 56.00 -28.66
N THR A 13 -8.23 55.78 -27.67
CA THR A 13 -7.04 56.61 -27.46
C THR A 13 -5.79 56.13 -28.22
N GLY A 14 -5.81 54.99 -28.91
CA GLY A 14 -4.62 54.47 -29.62
C GLY A 14 -3.44 54.09 -28.70
N GLU A 15 -3.55 54.32 -27.40
CA GLU A 15 -2.62 53.85 -26.38
C GLU A 15 -2.98 52.40 -26.03
N LEU A 16 -2.04 51.49 -26.26
CA LEU A 16 -2.14 50.11 -25.80
C LEU A 16 -2.28 50.11 -24.27
N PRO A 17 -3.07 49.19 -23.69
CA PRO A 17 -3.10 49.02 -22.25
C PRO A 17 -1.66 48.85 -21.74
N THR A 18 -1.28 49.61 -20.70
CA THR A 18 0.02 49.52 -20.05
C THR A 18 0.54 48.09 -19.77
N PRO A 19 -0.29 47.09 -19.40
CA PRO A 19 0.20 45.71 -19.24
C PRO A 19 0.60 45.03 -20.57
N LEU A 20 0.08 45.47 -21.71
CA LEU A 20 0.44 44.94 -23.02
C LEU A 20 1.79 45.49 -23.50
N ASP A 21 2.09 46.76 -23.21
CA ASP A 21 3.37 47.39 -23.56
C ASP A 21 4.54 46.82 -22.75
N THR A 22 4.33 46.50 -21.47
CA THR A 22 5.33 45.79 -20.66
C THR A 22 5.56 44.38 -21.19
N LEU A 23 4.50 43.65 -21.55
CA LEU A 23 4.60 42.35 -22.21
C LEU A 23 5.35 42.41 -23.54
N LEU A 24 5.05 43.39 -24.40
CA LEU A 24 5.73 43.56 -25.69
C LEU A 24 7.21 43.91 -25.52
N ARG A 25 7.56 44.77 -24.55
CA ARG A 25 8.95 45.06 -24.21
C ARG A 25 9.69 43.83 -23.72
N HIS A 26 9.05 43.00 -22.90
CA HIS A 26 9.59 41.72 -22.44
C HIS A 26 9.74 40.71 -23.58
N LEU A 27 8.74 40.59 -24.45
CA LEU A 27 8.77 39.70 -25.60
C LEU A 27 9.79 40.11 -26.66
N ASN A 28 10.34 41.33 -26.60
CA ASN A 28 11.43 41.72 -27.48
C ASN A 28 12.77 41.03 -27.11
N SER A 29 12.91 40.55 -25.87
CA SER A 29 14.06 39.75 -25.47
C SER A 29 13.97 38.33 -26.06
N TYR A 30 15.07 37.89 -26.67
CA TYR A 30 15.19 36.55 -27.25
C TYR A 30 14.98 35.44 -26.20
N ASP A 31 15.41 35.67 -24.97
CA ASP A 31 15.28 34.70 -23.87
C ASP A 31 13.82 34.46 -23.51
N ILE A 32 13.00 35.52 -23.50
CA ILE A 32 11.58 35.41 -23.15
C ILE A 32 10.80 34.69 -24.25
N LYS A 33 11.13 34.92 -25.53
CA LYS A 33 10.56 34.12 -26.64
C LYS A 33 10.89 32.64 -26.49
N THR A 34 12.10 32.33 -26.07
CA THR A 34 12.58 30.97 -25.82
C THR A 34 11.80 30.33 -24.66
N PHE A 35 11.59 31.06 -23.56
CA PHE A 35 10.79 30.57 -22.43
C PHE A 35 9.31 30.40 -22.79
N TYR A 36 8.75 31.29 -23.63
CA TYR A 36 7.38 31.19 -24.12
C TYR A 36 7.12 29.89 -24.89
N VAL A 37 8.04 29.48 -25.77
CA VAL A 37 7.91 28.23 -26.54
C VAL A 37 8.00 26.99 -25.64
N ARG A 38 8.74 27.06 -24.52
CA ARG A 38 8.94 25.95 -23.58
C ARG A 38 7.79 25.80 -22.58
N PHE A 39 7.41 26.89 -21.91
CA PHE A 39 6.46 26.86 -20.78
C PHE A 39 5.03 27.26 -21.17
N GLY A 40 4.84 27.81 -22.36
CA GLY A 40 3.55 28.27 -22.85
C GLY A 40 3.20 29.68 -22.38
N HIS A 41 2.07 30.17 -22.88
CA HIS A 41 1.62 31.54 -22.64
C HIS A 41 1.29 31.82 -21.18
N THR A 42 0.61 30.88 -20.52
CA THR A 42 0.05 31.08 -19.18
C THR A 42 1.14 31.40 -18.16
N VAL A 43 2.21 30.60 -18.12
CA VAL A 43 3.33 30.75 -17.19
C VAL A 43 4.03 32.11 -17.37
N VAL A 44 4.25 32.51 -18.62
CA VAL A 44 4.93 33.77 -18.94
C VAL A 44 4.04 34.98 -18.64
N SER A 45 2.72 34.89 -18.83
CA SER A 45 1.80 35.99 -18.55
C SER A 45 1.47 36.18 -17.08
N THR A 46 1.53 35.12 -16.26
CA THR A 46 1.13 35.17 -14.85
C THR A 46 2.28 35.39 -13.87
N CYS A 47 3.53 35.16 -14.28
CA CYS A 47 4.67 35.33 -13.38
C CYS A 47 5.34 36.70 -13.55
N ASP A 48 5.01 37.64 -12.66
CA ASP A 48 5.60 38.98 -12.69
C ASP A 48 7.07 39.02 -12.21
N TYR A 49 7.49 38.04 -11.39
CA TYR A 49 8.79 38.01 -10.72
C TYR A 49 9.78 36.99 -11.30
N CYS A 50 9.45 36.34 -12.41
CA CYS A 50 10.30 35.32 -13.01
C CYS A 50 11.33 36.00 -13.95
N HIS A 51 12.61 35.87 -13.64
CA HIS A 51 13.69 36.44 -14.46
C HIS A 51 14.65 35.37 -14.99
N SER A 52 14.82 34.27 -14.26
CA SER A 52 15.67 33.15 -14.65
C SER A 52 14.87 31.93 -15.11
N PHE A 53 15.51 31.03 -15.84
CA PHE A 53 14.91 29.76 -16.25
C PHE A 53 14.37 28.94 -15.06
N ASN A 54 15.09 28.95 -13.94
CA ASN A 54 14.70 28.19 -12.75
C ASN A 54 13.41 28.76 -12.12
N ASP A 55 13.21 30.08 -12.15
CA ASP A 55 12.00 30.71 -11.60
C ASP A 55 10.77 30.26 -12.38
N PHE A 56 10.86 30.29 -13.72
CA PHE A 56 9.78 29.79 -14.59
C PHE A 56 9.54 28.29 -14.42
N ALA A 57 10.61 27.49 -14.29
CA ALA A 57 10.49 26.04 -14.11
C ALA A 57 9.78 25.71 -12.79
N VAL A 58 10.17 26.34 -11.68
CA VAL A 58 9.54 26.14 -10.37
C VAL A 58 8.08 26.60 -10.36
N PHE A 59 7.76 27.69 -11.05
CA PHE A 59 6.38 28.18 -11.18
C PHE A 59 5.49 27.23 -12.01
N ALA A 60 6.03 26.65 -13.10
CA ALA A 60 5.26 25.75 -13.96
C ALA A 60 5.06 24.35 -13.35
N LEU A 61 6.03 23.86 -12.57
CA LEU A 61 6.06 22.52 -11.99
C LEU A 61 4.80 22.10 -11.22
N PRO A 62 4.24 22.90 -10.28
CA PRO A 62 3.08 22.46 -9.49
C PRO A 62 1.85 22.16 -10.35
N SER A 63 1.64 22.91 -11.43
CA SER A 63 0.52 22.67 -12.34
C SER A 63 0.62 21.30 -13.05
N ALA A 64 1.82 20.97 -13.53
CA ALA A 64 2.10 19.67 -14.14
C ALA A 64 2.03 18.54 -13.12
N LEU A 65 2.69 18.69 -11.97
CA LEU A 65 2.72 17.70 -10.89
C LEU A 65 1.30 17.34 -10.42
N LEU A 66 0.42 18.33 -10.25
CA LEU A 66 -0.95 18.09 -9.81
C LEU A 66 -1.74 17.22 -10.79
N SER A 67 -1.53 17.39 -12.10
CA SER A 67 -2.16 16.54 -13.12
C SER A 67 -1.70 15.07 -13.05
N TYR A 68 -0.43 14.83 -12.74
CA TYR A 68 0.13 13.49 -12.52
C TYR A 68 -0.40 12.85 -11.23
N ILE A 69 -0.46 13.61 -10.13
CA ILE A 69 -1.02 13.14 -8.85
C ILE A 69 -2.49 12.74 -9.03
N TRP A 70 -3.27 13.56 -9.73
CA TRP A 70 -4.68 13.28 -9.96
C TRP A 70 -4.90 12.02 -10.81
N THR A 71 -4.09 11.85 -11.86
CA THR A 71 -4.15 10.63 -12.68
C THR A 71 -3.71 9.39 -11.90
N ALA A 72 -2.64 9.49 -11.10
CA ALA A 72 -2.21 8.41 -10.22
C ALA A 72 -3.27 8.03 -9.18
N ALA A 73 -3.99 9.02 -8.64
CA ALA A 73 -5.10 8.80 -7.72
C ALA A 73 -6.27 8.09 -8.40
N ILE A 74 -6.66 8.47 -9.61
CA ILE A 74 -7.72 7.79 -10.38
C ILE A 74 -7.31 6.36 -10.70
N VAL A 75 -6.11 6.15 -11.21
CA VAL A 75 -5.58 4.81 -11.52
C VAL A 75 -5.50 3.96 -10.24
N GLY A 76 -5.07 4.55 -9.13
CA GLY A 76 -5.06 3.90 -7.81
C GLY A 76 -6.47 3.50 -7.37
N LEU A 77 -7.44 4.40 -7.46
CA LEU A 77 -8.84 4.12 -7.09
C LEU A 77 -9.45 3.00 -7.94
N VAL A 78 -9.24 3.05 -9.27
CA VAL A 78 -9.74 2.04 -10.21
C VAL A 78 -9.11 0.66 -9.96
N THR A 79 -7.85 0.63 -9.51
CA THR A 79 -7.12 -0.63 -9.24
C THR A 79 -7.31 -1.18 -7.82
N ILE A 80 -8.01 -0.49 -6.91
CA ILE A 80 -8.26 -0.96 -5.53
C ILE A 80 -9.36 -2.04 -5.48
N ASN A 81 -10.33 -2.01 -6.39
CA ASN A 81 -11.47 -2.94 -6.35
C ASN A 81 -11.09 -4.32 -6.87
N ASP A 82 -10.65 -5.22 -5.97
CA ASP A 82 -10.59 -6.71 -6.04
C ASP A 82 -10.42 -7.37 -7.43
N SER A 83 -9.76 -6.71 -8.38
CA SER A 83 -9.71 -7.12 -9.79
C SER A 83 -8.50 -8.01 -10.10
N GLY A 84 -7.69 -8.33 -9.09
CA GLY A 84 -6.43 -9.05 -9.30
C GLY A 84 -5.35 -8.26 -10.06
N HIS A 85 -5.54 -6.96 -10.30
CA HIS A 85 -4.54 -6.09 -10.98
C HIS A 85 -3.50 -5.48 -10.02
N GLU A 86 -3.31 -6.02 -8.82
CA GLU A 86 -2.43 -5.44 -7.79
C GLU A 86 -0.99 -5.22 -8.28
N ARG A 87 -0.47 -6.14 -9.11
CA ARG A 87 0.87 -5.99 -9.72
C ARG A 87 0.91 -4.87 -10.76
N TYR A 88 -0.18 -4.62 -11.48
CA TYR A 88 -0.25 -3.54 -12.44
C TYR A 88 -0.38 -2.18 -11.77
N ARG A 89 -0.85 -2.11 -10.51
CA ARG A 89 -0.88 -0.87 -9.73
C ARG A 89 0.52 -0.28 -9.57
N THR A 90 1.48 -1.08 -9.11
CA THR A 90 2.86 -0.59 -8.90
C THR A 90 3.51 -0.22 -10.23
N LEU A 91 3.27 -1.01 -11.29
CA LEU A 91 3.79 -0.74 -12.63
C LEU A 91 3.18 0.54 -13.22
N ALA A 92 1.87 0.76 -13.06
CA ALA A 92 1.18 1.93 -13.55
C ALA A 92 1.64 3.19 -12.81
N VAL A 93 1.72 3.16 -11.47
CA VAL A 93 2.25 4.28 -10.68
C VAL A 93 3.70 4.56 -11.06
N ALA A 94 4.52 3.54 -11.26
CA ALA A 94 5.90 3.71 -11.73
C ALA A 94 5.97 4.29 -13.15
N ALA A 95 5.09 3.89 -14.05
CA ALA A 95 5.02 4.44 -15.41
C ALA A 95 4.60 5.91 -15.41
N ILE A 96 3.59 6.28 -14.60
CA ILE A 96 3.15 7.66 -14.43
C ILE A 96 4.29 8.51 -13.84
N ALA A 97 4.93 8.05 -12.77
CA ALA A 97 6.07 8.75 -12.16
C ALA A 97 7.25 8.89 -13.15
N GLY A 98 7.59 7.81 -13.86
CA GLY A 98 8.63 7.81 -14.89
C GLY A 98 8.33 8.80 -16.01
N SER A 99 7.08 8.91 -16.44
CA SER A 99 6.68 9.87 -17.47
C SER A 99 6.77 11.32 -17.00
N PHE A 100 6.48 11.61 -15.73
CA PHE A 100 6.70 12.94 -15.13
C PHE A 100 8.18 13.32 -15.15
N PHE A 101 9.06 12.41 -14.72
CA PHE A 101 10.51 12.65 -14.75
C PHE A 101 11.06 12.79 -16.17
N ALA A 102 10.57 11.97 -17.10
CA ALA A 102 10.92 12.06 -18.51
C ALA A 102 10.51 13.42 -19.10
N GLU A 103 9.28 13.87 -18.85
CA GLU A 103 8.81 15.18 -19.29
C GLU A 103 9.67 16.31 -18.70
N ALA A 104 9.91 16.30 -17.38
CA ALA A 104 10.76 17.29 -16.73
C ALA A 104 12.19 17.31 -17.32
N TYR A 105 12.75 16.14 -17.61
CA TYR A 105 14.06 16.01 -18.25
C TYR A 105 14.07 16.58 -19.67
N TYR A 106 13.05 16.28 -20.49
CA TYR A 106 12.94 16.84 -21.84
C TYR A 106 12.80 18.36 -21.83
N ILE A 107 11.96 18.93 -20.96
CA ILE A 107 11.82 20.39 -20.80
C ILE A 107 13.18 21.03 -20.42
N ALA A 108 13.95 20.37 -19.55
CA ALA A 108 15.24 20.88 -19.09
C ALA A 108 16.35 20.80 -20.15
N THR A 109 16.37 19.75 -20.97
CA THR A 109 17.52 19.43 -21.84
C THR A 109 17.33 19.80 -23.31
N THR A 110 16.09 19.95 -23.79
CA THR A 110 15.83 20.21 -25.22
C THR A 110 16.33 21.59 -25.65
N PRO A 111 17.31 21.70 -26.56
CA PRO A 111 17.69 23.00 -27.11
C PRO A 111 16.55 23.54 -27.97
N ILE A 112 16.22 24.82 -27.82
CA ILE A 112 15.24 25.48 -28.67
C ILE A 112 16.00 26.20 -29.78
N GLU A 113 15.92 25.65 -30.98
CA GLU A 113 16.36 26.34 -32.18
C GLU A 113 15.14 27.02 -32.81
N VAL A 114 15.10 28.35 -32.77
CA VAL A 114 14.08 29.12 -33.50
C VAL A 114 14.56 29.22 -34.95
N PRO A 115 13.96 28.46 -35.90
CA PRO A 115 14.40 28.52 -37.28
C PRO A 115 14.21 29.93 -37.83
N LYS A 116 15.24 30.47 -38.49
CA LYS A 116 15.14 31.73 -39.23
C LYS A 116 14.57 31.42 -40.62
N GLY A 117 13.26 31.57 -40.80
CA GLY A 117 12.58 31.37 -42.08
C GLY A 117 11.15 30.87 -41.93
N ASP A 118 10.46 30.70 -43.06
CA ASP A 118 9.05 30.29 -43.14
C ASP A 118 8.83 28.78 -42.89
N LYS A 119 9.68 28.18 -42.05
CA LYS A 119 9.58 26.77 -41.65
C LYS A 119 8.70 26.68 -40.42
N GLU A 120 7.81 25.70 -40.40
CA GLU A 120 6.91 25.44 -39.27
C GLU A 120 7.70 25.31 -37.96
N VAL A 121 7.32 26.10 -36.96
CA VAL A 121 7.93 26.08 -35.63
C VAL A 121 7.34 24.92 -34.85
N PHE A 122 8.19 24.05 -34.32
CA PHE A 122 7.75 22.95 -33.47
C PHE A 122 7.42 23.46 -32.06
N TRP A 123 6.13 23.42 -31.70
CA TRP A 123 5.64 23.85 -30.40
C TRP A 123 5.82 22.72 -29.38
N TRP A 124 6.99 22.72 -28.71
CA TRP A 124 7.32 21.72 -27.69
C TRP A 124 6.30 21.65 -26.56
N HIS A 125 5.85 22.81 -26.08
CA HIS A 125 4.85 22.88 -25.01
C HIS A 125 3.55 22.14 -25.37
N ASP A 126 2.98 22.45 -26.53
CA ASP A 126 1.72 21.85 -26.98
C ASP A 126 1.89 20.34 -27.26
N SER A 127 3.04 19.96 -27.82
CA SER A 127 3.36 18.55 -28.09
C SER A 127 3.48 17.74 -26.81
N LEU A 128 4.12 18.28 -25.77
CA LEU A 128 4.21 17.64 -24.45
C LEU A 128 2.84 17.58 -23.75
N LEU A 129 2.05 18.64 -23.85
CA LEU A 129 0.69 18.66 -23.32
C LEU A 129 -0.19 17.58 -23.97
N LEU A 130 -0.11 17.44 -25.30
CA LEU A 130 -0.82 16.41 -26.05
C LEU A 130 -0.34 15.01 -25.64
N LEU A 131 0.97 14.79 -25.59
CA LEU A 131 1.55 13.52 -25.15
C LEU A 131 1.08 13.14 -23.74
N ARG A 132 1.02 14.11 -22.82
CA ARG A 132 0.52 13.91 -21.45
C ARG A 132 -0.94 13.51 -21.44
N GLN A 133 -1.80 14.21 -22.18
CA GLN A 133 -3.22 13.88 -22.29
C GLN A 133 -3.43 12.49 -22.90
N LEU A 134 -2.64 12.15 -23.93
CA LEU A 134 -2.65 10.83 -24.55
C LEU A 134 -2.24 9.75 -23.54
N LEU A 135 -1.19 9.99 -22.76
CA LEU A 135 -0.74 9.07 -21.71
C LEU A 135 -1.83 8.86 -20.65
N PHE A 136 -2.47 9.94 -20.17
CA PHE A 136 -3.54 9.86 -19.18
C PHE A 136 -4.78 9.12 -19.69
N LEU A 137 -5.03 9.17 -21.00
CA LEU A 137 -6.12 8.43 -21.65
C LEU A 137 -5.75 6.96 -21.90
N VAL A 138 -4.54 6.69 -22.37
CA VAL A 138 -4.10 5.35 -22.79
C VAL A 138 -3.76 4.45 -21.61
N VAL A 139 -3.13 4.97 -20.55
CA VAL A 139 -2.75 4.18 -19.36
C VAL A 139 -3.93 3.43 -18.72
N PRO A 140 -5.05 4.08 -18.36
CA PRO A 140 -6.18 3.36 -17.75
C PRO A 140 -6.82 2.34 -18.70
N ILE A 141 -6.91 2.66 -20.00
CA ILE A 141 -7.43 1.74 -21.02
C ILE A 141 -6.54 0.49 -21.13
N LEU A 142 -5.22 0.67 -21.16
CA LEU A 142 -4.27 -0.45 -21.18
C LEU A 142 -4.43 -1.30 -19.91
N ILE A 143 -4.45 -0.71 -18.73
CA ILE A 143 -4.61 -1.46 -17.47
C ILE A 143 -5.90 -2.29 -17.49
N HIS A 144 -6.98 -1.75 -18.05
CA HIS A 144 -8.26 -2.45 -18.15
C HIS A 144 -8.25 -3.57 -19.20
N LEU A 145 -7.55 -3.38 -20.32
CA LEU A 145 -7.42 -4.39 -21.38
C LEU A 145 -6.41 -5.50 -21.03
N LEU A 146 -5.52 -5.27 -20.07
CA LEU A 146 -4.55 -6.27 -19.66
C LEU A 146 -5.26 -7.41 -18.91
N PRO A 147 -5.11 -8.67 -19.37
CA PRO A 147 -5.79 -9.79 -18.75
C PRO A 147 -5.33 -9.96 -17.31
N GLU A 148 -6.30 -10.26 -16.45
CA GLU A 148 -6.06 -10.72 -15.08
C GLU A 148 -5.16 -11.95 -15.18
N ARG A 149 -3.88 -11.80 -14.78
CA ARG A 149 -3.06 -12.98 -14.57
C ARG A 149 -3.64 -13.67 -13.35
N PRO A 150 -3.94 -14.98 -13.41
CA PRO A 150 -4.40 -15.71 -12.24
C PRO A 150 -3.36 -15.49 -11.13
N LEU A 151 -3.77 -14.82 -10.05
CA LEU A 151 -2.90 -14.60 -8.91
C LEU A 151 -2.37 -15.96 -8.50
N SER A 152 -1.04 -16.12 -8.56
CA SER A 152 -0.40 -17.27 -7.95
C SER A 152 -0.88 -17.30 -6.49
N PRO A 153 -1.43 -18.42 -5.98
CA PRO A 153 -2.25 -18.48 -4.76
C PRO A 153 -1.52 -18.14 -3.44
N LEU A 154 -0.34 -17.54 -3.51
CA LEU A 154 0.52 -17.21 -2.38
C LEU A 154 0.36 -15.77 -1.85
N SER A 155 -0.24 -14.82 -2.58
CA SER A 155 -0.20 -13.40 -2.18
C SER A 155 -1.40 -12.89 -1.39
N ASN A 156 -2.49 -13.65 -1.24
CA ASN A 156 -3.57 -13.28 -0.32
C ASN A 156 -3.27 -13.87 1.06
N PRO A 157 -2.79 -13.08 2.04
CA PRO A 157 -2.51 -13.59 3.39
C PRO A 157 -3.76 -14.14 4.06
N THR A 158 -4.95 -13.68 3.66
CA THR A 158 -6.25 -14.18 4.13
C THR A 158 -6.60 -15.55 3.54
N ILE A 159 -6.28 -15.79 2.25
CA ILE A 159 -6.46 -17.12 1.63
C ILE A 159 -5.39 -18.10 2.12
N GLY A 160 -4.16 -17.63 2.34
CA GLY A 160 -3.11 -18.40 2.98
C GLY A 160 -3.49 -18.78 4.42
N ALA A 161 -4.03 -17.83 5.19
CA ALA A 161 -4.48 -18.06 6.55
C ALA A 161 -5.67 -19.03 6.61
N THR A 162 -6.64 -18.92 5.69
CA THR A 162 -7.78 -19.86 5.64
C THR A 162 -7.33 -21.25 5.22
N ARG A 163 -6.48 -21.41 4.20
CA ARG A 163 -5.91 -22.72 3.83
C ARG A 163 -5.05 -23.32 4.94
N LEU A 164 -4.25 -22.51 5.63
CA LEU A 164 -3.48 -22.96 6.78
C LEU A 164 -4.42 -23.37 7.92
N ALA A 165 -5.48 -22.61 8.17
CA ALA A 165 -6.51 -22.93 9.16
C ALA A 165 -7.24 -24.24 8.80
N GLU A 166 -7.62 -24.44 7.54
CA GLU A 166 -8.23 -25.68 7.06
C GLU A 166 -7.27 -26.87 7.22
N GLN A 167 -6.00 -26.71 6.83
CA GLN A 167 -4.98 -27.75 7.00
C GLN A 167 -4.74 -28.08 8.48
N THR A 168 -4.70 -27.08 9.36
CA THR A 168 -4.54 -27.31 10.79
C THR A 168 -5.78 -27.96 11.39
N LEU A 169 -6.98 -27.58 10.97
CA LEU A 169 -8.24 -28.20 11.39
C LEU A 169 -8.30 -29.68 11.00
N LEU A 170 -7.96 -30.01 9.74
CA LEU A 170 -7.89 -31.41 9.28
C LEU A 170 -6.84 -32.22 10.05
N ARG A 171 -5.66 -31.64 10.33
CA ARG A 171 -4.64 -32.28 11.16
C ARG A 171 -5.12 -32.52 12.58
N MET A 172 -5.81 -31.57 13.20
CA MET A 172 -6.38 -31.76 14.54
C MET A 172 -7.44 -32.85 14.56
N GLN A 173 -8.32 -32.92 13.55
CA GLN A 173 -9.31 -33.98 13.42
C GLN A 173 -8.65 -35.36 13.26
N LEU A 174 -7.63 -35.47 12.41
CA LEU A 174 -6.84 -36.69 12.24
C LEU A 174 -6.18 -37.12 13.56
N LEU A 175 -5.57 -36.18 14.29
CA LEU A 175 -4.95 -36.45 15.59
C LEU A 175 -5.98 -36.94 16.62
N ARG A 176 -7.19 -36.39 16.63
CA ARG A 176 -8.26 -36.83 17.53
C ARG A 176 -8.72 -38.25 17.20
N LEU A 177 -8.93 -38.56 15.91
CA LEU A 177 -9.36 -39.89 15.46
C LEU A 177 -8.28 -40.95 15.73
N THR A 178 -7.02 -40.64 15.45
CA THR A 178 -5.89 -41.55 15.70
C THR A 178 -5.70 -41.81 17.20
N ARG A 179 -5.83 -40.78 18.06
CA ARG A 179 -5.82 -40.97 19.52
C ARG A 179 -6.94 -41.88 19.99
N GLY A 180 -8.15 -41.72 19.44
CA GLY A 180 -9.27 -42.61 19.72
C GLY A 180 -9.01 -44.06 19.27
N ALA A 181 -8.40 -44.25 18.10
CA ALA A 181 -8.05 -45.56 17.57
C ALA A 181 -6.97 -46.26 18.42
N ILE A 182 -5.95 -45.53 18.86
CA ILE A 182 -4.89 -46.04 19.75
C ILE A 182 -5.48 -46.61 21.04
N MET A 183 -6.47 -45.93 21.63
CA MET A 183 -7.09 -46.39 22.89
C MET A 183 -7.93 -47.66 22.75
N ARG A 184 -8.34 -48.04 21.52
CA ARG A 184 -9.10 -49.28 21.27
C ARG A 184 -8.21 -50.52 21.23
N ILE A 185 -6.93 -50.38 20.87
CA ILE A 185 -6.00 -51.51 20.75
C ILE A 185 -5.23 -51.65 22.07
N PRO A 186 -5.31 -52.80 22.77
CA PRO A 186 -4.75 -52.94 24.12
C PRO A 186 -3.23 -52.71 24.17
N VAL A 187 -2.49 -53.27 23.20
CA VAL A 187 -1.02 -53.13 23.13
C VAL A 187 -0.58 -51.67 22.94
N LEU A 188 -1.25 -50.93 22.05
CA LEU A 188 -0.92 -49.53 21.78
C LEU A 188 -1.32 -48.62 22.94
N ARG A 189 -2.46 -48.90 23.58
CA ARG A 189 -2.91 -48.20 24.78
C ARG A 189 -1.90 -48.33 25.92
N THR A 190 -1.39 -49.54 26.21
CA THR A 190 -0.38 -49.74 27.26
C THR A 190 0.91 -48.96 26.97
N ARG A 191 1.39 -48.99 25.73
CA ARG A 191 2.58 -48.21 25.34
C ARG A 191 2.33 -46.70 25.42
N ALA A 192 1.15 -46.25 25.03
CA ALA A 192 0.79 -44.85 25.15
C ALA A 192 0.75 -44.42 26.62
N THR A 193 0.15 -45.20 27.52
CA THR A 193 0.15 -44.90 28.97
C THR A 193 1.55 -44.90 29.55
N GLU A 194 2.38 -45.89 29.23
CA GLU A 194 3.78 -45.94 29.69
C GLU A 194 4.58 -44.71 29.24
N TRP A 195 4.38 -44.28 27.99
CA TRP A 195 5.03 -43.08 27.46
C TRP A 195 4.56 -41.81 28.17
N TRP A 196 3.25 -41.62 28.35
CA TRP A 196 2.69 -40.47 29.08
C TRP A 196 3.11 -40.45 30.55
N ASP A 197 3.23 -41.62 31.20
CA ASP A 197 3.73 -41.74 32.57
C ASP A 197 5.22 -41.38 32.65
N GLY A 198 6.01 -41.75 31.63
CA GLY A 198 7.39 -41.29 31.46
C GLY A 198 7.48 -39.78 31.34
N ASP A 199 6.75 -39.19 30.39
CA ASP A 199 6.71 -37.74 30.16
C ASP A 199 6.22 -36.97 31.39
N ALA A 200 5.26 -37.51 32.14
CA ALA A 200 4.81 -36.93 33.40
C ALA A 200 5.89 -36.95 34.49
N ARG A 201 6.75 -37.98 34.54
CA ARG A 201 7.90 -38.04 35.45
C ARG A 201 8.98 -37.04 35.02
N ASP A 202 9.33 -37.00 33.75
CA ASP A 202 10.32 -36.06 33.21
C ASP A 202 9.86 -34.61 33.44
N GLY A 203 8.58 -34.33 33.18
CA GLY A 203 7.98 -33.04 33.46
C GLY A 203 7.89 -32.69 34.95
N LYS A 204 7.90 -33.67 35.87
CA LYS A 204 8.07 -33.40 37.32
C LYS A 204 9.53 -33.08 37.64
N TRP A 205 10.47 -33.85 37.10
CA TRP A 205 11.91 -33.60 37.30
C TRP A 205 12.30 -32.20 36.82
N VAL A 206 11.86 -31.80 35.63
CA VAL A 206 12.10 -30.45 35.08
C VAL A 206 11.48 -29.36 35.97
N ARG A 207 10.33 -29.63 36.60
CA ARG A 207 9.70 -28.68 37.52
C ARG A 207 10.35 -28.63 38.89
N GLU A 208 10.98 -29.71 39.35
CA GLU A 208 11.68 -29.79 40.63
C GLU A 208 13.13 -29.30 40.53
N ASP A 209 13.69 -29.22 39.31
CA ASP A 209 15.03 -28.72 39.06
C ASP A 209 15.12 -27.20 39.31
N LYS A 210 15.89 -26.82 40.33
CA LYS A 210 16.13 -25.43 40.72
C LYS A 210 16.74 -24.60 39.61
N ALA A 211 17.64 -25.19 38.80
CA ALA A 211 18.27 -24.46 37.70
C ALA A 211 17.24 -24.07 36.64
N VAL A 212 16.28 -24.95 36.35
CA VAL A 212 15.18 -24.67 35.42
C VAL A 212 14.23 -23.63 36.00
N GLN A 213 13.89 -23.75 37.29
CA GLN A 213 13.04 -22.76 37.97
C GLN A 213 13.65 -21.35 37.94
N ASP A 214 14.95 -21.23 38.24
CA ASP A 214 15.64 -19.94 38.26
C ASP A 214 15.75 -19.33 36.86
N LEU A 215 16.04 -20.15 35.84
CA LEU A 215 16.04 -19.69 34.45
C LEU A 215 14.63 -19.26 33.99
N ALA A 216 13.61 -20.03 34.36
CA ALA A 216 12.22 -19.69 34.07
C ALA A 216 11.78 -18.38 34.77
N ARG A 217 12.24 -18.13 36.01
CA ARG A 217 12.02 -16.85 36.71
C ARG A 217 12.72 -15.69 36.00
N GLN A 218 13.97 -15.87 35.56
CA GLN A 218 14.71 -14.86 34.80
C GLN A 218 14.00 -14.50 33.48
N LEU A 219 13.34 -15.47 32.84
CA LEU A 219 12.57 -15.27 31.61
C LEU A 219 11.13 -14.78 31.85
N GLY A 220 10.72 -14.54 33.10
CA GLY A 220 9.35 -14.13 33.45
C GLY A 220 8.30 -15.22 33.30
N SER A 221 8.73 -16.48 33.16
CA SER A 221 7.89 -17.67 33.03
C SER A 221 8.01 -18.59 34.25
N GLY A 222 8.05 -18.03 35.46
CA GLY A 222 8.17 -18.81 36.69
C GLY A 222 7.02 -19.82 36.88
N PHE A 223 7.35 -20.97 37.49
CA PHE A 223 6.39 -22.04 37.80
C PHE A 223 5.74 -21.92 39.18
N ASP A 224 6.37 -21.19 40.09
CA ASP A 224 5.93 -21.08 41.47
C ASP A 224 4.82 -20.04 41.59
N ASP A 225 3.80 -20.36 42.39
CA ASP A 225 2.81 -19.38 42.82
C ASP A 225 3.53 -18.44 43.82
N GLU A 226 3.80 -17.20 43.41
CA GLU A 226 4.38 -16.16 44.28
C GLU A 226 3.33 -15.73 45.32
N GLY A 227 3.12 -16.56 46.34
CA GLY A 227 2.17 -16.31 47.42
C GLY A 227 2.63 -16.99 48.70
N GLY A 228 3.27 -16.21 49.58
CA GLY A 228 3.48 -16.60 50.97
C GLY A 228 2.15 -16.90 51.65
N SER A 229 2.17 -17.84 52.59
CA SER A 229 1.06 -18.60 53.19
C SER A 229 -0.11 -17.83 53.81
N ASP A 230 -0.16 -16.50 53.80
CA ASP A 230 -1.04 -15.75 54.73
C ASP A 230 -1.88 -14.61 54.14
N VAL A 231 -2.11 -14.54 52.81
CA VAL A 231 -3.03 -13.53 52.24
C VAL A 231 -3.92 -14.12 51.15
N GLU A 232 -5.21 -13.82 51.25
CA GLU A 232 -6.39 -14.32 50.50
C GLU A 232 -6.38 -14.11 48.98
N ASP A 233 -5.25 -13.74 48.37
CA ASP A 233 -5.15 -13.38 46.95
C ASP A 233 -3.90 -14.02 46.31
N VAL A 234 -3.92 -15.35 46.18
CA VAL A 234 -2.84 -16.12 45.53
C VAL A 234 -2.85 -15.80 44.04
N LYS A 235 -1.92 -14.94 43.61
CA LYS A 235 -1.67 -14.68 42.19
C LYS A 235 -1.10 -15.94 41.55
N ALA A 236 -1.92 -16.60 40.74
CA ALA A 236 -1.51 -17.79 40.00
C ALA A 236 -0.26 -17.51 39.14
N ALA A 237 0.68 -18.46 39.12
CA ALA A 237 1.92 -18.38 38.37
C ALA A 237 1.70 -17.87 36.93
N PRO A 238 2.57 -16.99 36.40
CA PRO A 238 2.37 -16.31 35.11
C PRO A 238 2.19 -17.29 33.94
N LEU A 239 2.87 -18.43 33.97
CA LEU A 239 2.67 -19.51 32.99
C LEU A 239 1.27 -20.12 33.05
N ARG A 240 0.75 -20.35 34.25
CA ARG A 240 -0.58 -20.92 34.44
C ARG A 240 -1.66 -19.95 33.95
N THR A 241 -1.44 -18.65 34.17
CA THR A 241 -2.32 -17.58 33.69
C THR A 241 -2.27 -17.48 32.17
N ASN A 242 -1.09 -17.51 31.55
CA ASN A 242 -0.94 -17.51 30.09
C ASN A 242 -1.55 -18.76 29.44
N ALA A 243 -1.34 -19.94 30.02
CA ALA A 243 -1.92 -21.19 29.55
C ALA A 243 -3.45 -21.17 29.67
N ARG A 244 -4.00 -20.67 30.80
CA ARG A 244 -5.44 -20.48 30.96
C ARG A 244 -5.99 -19.51 29.91
N ASN A 245 -5.32 -18.38 29.70
CA ASN A 245 -5.73 -17.39 28.72
C ASN A 245 -5.70 -17.96 27.30
N ALA A 246 -4.65 -18.71 26.92
CA ALA A 246 -4.60 -19.36 25.62
C ALA A 246 -5.75 -20.38 25.44
N VAL A 247 -6.05 -21.18 26.47
CA VAL A 247 -7.17 -22.13 26.45
C VAL A 247 -8.51 -21.40 26.38
N THR A 248 -8.72 -20.31 27.13
CA THR A 248 -9.96 -19.55 27.06
C THR A 248 -10.13 -18.85 25.73
N THR A 249 -9.06 -18.26 25.16
CA THR A 249 -9.06 -17.68 23.81
C THR A 249 -9.38 -18.72 22.75
N LEU A 250 -8.81 -19.92 22.84
CA LEU A 250 -9.14 -21.01 21.91
C LEU A 250 -10.59 -21.45 22.07
N ARG A 251 -11.10 -21.53 23.31
CA ARG A 251 -12.48 -21.93 23.58
C ARG A 251 -13.51 -20.90 23.12
N THR A 252 -13.18 -19.60 23.19
CA THR A 252 -14.07 -18.54 22.71
C THR A 252 -14.00 -18.39 21.19
N ALA A 253 -12.83 -18.59 20.59
CA ALA A 253 -12.65 -18.55 19.14
C ALA A 253 -13.31 -19.76 18.42
N PHE A 254 -13.34 -20.93 19.05
CA PHE A 254 -14.05 -22.09 18.53
C PHE A 254 -15.48 -22.16 19.07
N HIS A 255 -16.44 -21.64 18.29
CA HIS A 255 -17.83 -22.03 18.47
C HIS A 255 -18.01 -23.47 17.95
N PRO A 256 -18.36 -24.45 18.81
CA PRO A 256 -18.62 -25.80 18.33
C PRO A 256 -19.79 -25.75 17.35
N SER A 257 -19.61 -26.29 16.15
CA SER A 257 -20.68 -26.32 15.15
C SER A 257 -21.92 -27.03 15.72
N ASP A 258 -23.10 -26.52 15.39
CA ASP A 258 -24.40 -27.07 15.84
C ASP A 258 -24.59 -28.55 15.49
N PHE A 259 -23.81 -29.06 14.54
CA PHE A 259 -23.73 -30.47 14.17
C PHE A 259 -23.40 -31.42 15.34
N TRP A 260 -22.79 -30.91 16.41
CA TRP A 260 -22.43 -31.71 17.59
C TRP A 260 -23.45 -31.63 18.74
N LYS A 261 -24.52 -30.85 18.61
CA LYS A 261 -25.60 -30.84 19.61
C LYS A 261 -26.35 -32.16 19.50
N LEU A 262 -26.26 -32.99 20.54
CA LEU A 262 -27.07 -34.20 20.64
C LEU A 262 -28.55 -33.81 20.51
N PRO A 263 -29.35 -34.56 19.73
CA PRO A 263 -30.78 -34.29 19.65
C PRO A 263 -31.40 -34.40 21.06
N PRO A 264 -32.39 -33.56 21.39
CA PRO A 264 -33.04 -33.63 22.69
C PRO A 264 -33.62 -35.03 22.88
N SER A 265 -33.28 -35.68 24.00
CA SER A 265 -33.84 -36.99 24.36
C SER A 265 -35.33 -36.82 24.63
N SER A 266 -36.15 -37.36 23.74
CA SER A 266 -37.60 -37.54 23.93
C SER A 266 -37.89 -38.63 24.93
#